data_AF-A0A1Q8IMW5-F1
#
_entry.id   AF-A0A1Q8IMW5-F1
#
_cell.length_a   1.000
_cell.length_b   1.000
_cell.length_c   1.000
_cell.angle_alpha   90.00
_cell.angle_beta   90.00
_cell.angle_gamma   90.00
#
_symmetry.space_group_name_H-M   'P 1'
#
loop_
_entity.id
_entity.type
_entity.pdbx_description
1 polymer ?
#
loop_
_entity_poly.entity_id
_entity_poly.type
_entity_poly.pdbx_seq_one_letter_code
_entity_poly.pdbx_strand_id
1 'polypeptide(L)'
;MDSIDRYPAMDHFFMIYFGQDFDLFGRTASEIVDCYKENSSHCVQNLIHEIDSYRHQHADDLAFAFEHTYLTEFSPEPWGYTVTSFPDEIQRLLRE
;
A
#
# COMPACT_ATOMS: atom_id res chain seq x y z
N MET A 1 -18.15 -7.23 -1.03
CA MET A 1 -17.42 -6.33 -0.10
C MET A 1 -16.63 -7.27 0.78
N ASP A 2 -15.65 -7.92 0.17
CA ASP A 2 -14.98 -9.13 0.70
C ASP A 2 -13.48 -8.93 0.89
N SER A 3 -12.96 -7.71 0.64
CA SER A 3 -11.54 -7.39 0.76
C SER A 3 -11.13 -6.90 2.16
N ILE A 4 -12.05 -6.26 2.90
CA ILE A 4 -11.73 -5.57 4.18
C ILE A 4 -11.20 -6.52 5.26
N ASP A 5 -11.54 -7.80 5.20
CA ASP A 5 -11.14 -8.78 6.23
C ASP A 5 -9.84 -9.53 5.91
N ARG A 6 -9.26 -9.39 4.71
CA ARG A 6 -8.16 -10.27 4.26
C ARG A 6 -6.77 -9.64 4.35
N TYR A 7 -6.67 -8.31 4.21
CA TYR A 7 -5.39 -7.59 4.22
C TYR A 7 -5.47 -6.33 5.10
N PRO A 8 -5.72 -6.47 6.41
CA PRO A 8 -5.96 -5.33 7.30
C PRO A 8 -4.78 -4.34 7.38
N ALA A 9 -3.54 -4.80 7.24
CA ALA A 9 -2.38 -3.91 7.24
C ALA A 9 -2.25 -3.14 5.91
N MET A 10 -2.50 -3.78 4.76
CA MET A 10 -2.58 -3.12 3.45
C MET A 10 -3.71 -2.09 3.43
N ASP A 11 -4.88 -2.48 3.91
CA ASP A 11 -6.07 -1.64 3.97
C ASP A 11 -5.81 -0.38 4.80
N HIS A 12 -5.27 -0.55 6.01
CA HIS A 12 -4.87 0.57 6.84
C HIS A 12 -3.82 1.45 6.15
N PHE A 13 -2.82 0.85 5.51
CA PHE A 13 -1.75 1.59 4.84
C PHE A 13 -2.25 2.41 3.65
N PHE A 14 -2.96 1.79 2.71
CA PHE A 14 -3.41 2.47 1.49
C PHE A 14 -4.55 3.45 1.76
N MET A 15 -5.49 3.15 2.67
CA MET A 15 -6.62 4.04 2.93
C MET A 15 -6.28 5.20 3.88
N ILE A 16 -5.40 4.99 4.86
CA ILE A 16 -5.06 6.05 5.83
C ILE A 16 -3.85 6.85 5.35
N TYR A 17 -2.72 6.19 5.08
CA TYR A 17 -1.46 6.89 4.83
C TYR A 17 -1.34 7.40 3.40
N PHE A 18 -1.83 6.62 2.43
CA PHE A 18 -1.82 6.98 1.01
C PHE A 18 -3.20 7.42 0.49
N GLY A 19 -4.18 7.57 1.37
CA GLY A 19 -5.53 8.01 1.02
C GLY A 19 -5.62 9.50 0.72
N GLN A 20 -6.84 10.05 0.84
CA GLN A 20 -7.12 11.44 0.48
C GLN A 20 -6.32 12.46 1.30
N ASP A 21 -6.01 12.13 2.56
CA ASP A 21 -5.28 12.98 3.51
C ASP A 21 -3.78 12.64 3.59
N PHE A 22 -3.19 12.12 2.51
CA PHE A 22 -1.78 11.70 2.48
C PHE A 22 -0.80 12.81 2.90
N ASP A 23 -1.15 14.07 2.64
CA ASP A 23 -0.33 15.24 2.90
C ASP A 23 -0.13 15.53 4.40
N LEU A 24 -0.94 14.92 5.26
CA LEU A 24 -0.72 14.88 6.70
C LEU A 24 0.46 13.99 7.11
N PHE A 25 0.79 12.99 6.30
CA PHE A 25 1.82 11.99 6.59
C PHE A 25 3.12 12.24 5.83
N GLY A 26 3.04 12.82 4.63
CA GLY A 26 4.21 13.15 3.81
C GLY A 26 3.82 13.63 2.41
N ARG A 27 4.79 14.11 1.64
CA ARG A 27 4.57 14.52 0.24
C ARG A 27 5.14 13.52 -0.76
N THR A 28 6.09 12.70 -0.31
CA THR A 28 6.70 11.63 -1.10
C THR A 28 6.33 10.26 -0.54
N ALA A 29 6.40 9.23 -1.39
CA ALA A 29 6.13 7.87 -0.95
C ALA A 29 7.09 7.42 0.17
N SER A 30 8.36 7.86 0.13
CA SER A 30 9.33 7.60 1.19
C SER A 30 8.92 8.22 2.51
N GLU A 31 8.57 9.51 2.53
CA GLU A 31 8.15 10.21 3.76
C GLU A 31 6.92 9.55 4.39
N ILE A 32 5.94 9.15 3.56
CA ILE A 32 4.74 8.48 4.03
C ILE A 32 5.08 7.08 4.61
N VAL A 33 5.98 6.33 3.96
CA VAL A 33 6.45 5.03 4.47
C VAL A 33 7.23 5.18 5.77
N ASP A 34 8.09 6.19 5.88
CA ASP A 34 8.84 6.47 7.12
C ASP A 34 7.88 6.83 8.26
N CYS A 35 6.89 7.70 7.99
CA CYS A 35 5.82 8.02 8.93
C CYS A 35 5.05 6.76 9.36
N TYR A 36 4.74 5.84 8.44
CA TYR A 36 4.11 4.56 8.78
C TYR A 36 5.00 3.68 9.66
N LYS A 37 6.30 3.55 9.35
CA LYS A 37 7.25 2.78 10.15
C LYS A 37 7.33 3.30 11.59
N GLU A 38 7.33 4.61 11.76
CA GLU A 38 7.41 5.27 13.08
C GLU A 38 6.12 5.07 13.89
N ASN A 39 4.95 5.25 13.27
CA ASN A 39 3.67 5.24 13.97
C ASN A 39 3.01 3.86 14.06
N SER A 40 3.39 2.92 13.19
CA SER A 40 2.77 1.59 13.04
C SER A 40 3.82 0.47 12.92
N SER A 41 4.94 0.58 13.63
CA SER A 41 6.06 -0.38 13.60
C SER A 41 5.65 -1.85 13.78
N HIS A 42 4.63 -2.12 14.61
CA HIS A 42 4.07 -3.46 14.84
C HIS A 42 3.34 -4.05 13.62
N CYS A 43 2.88 -3.21 12.69
CA CYS A 43 2.18 -3.61 11.47
C CYS A 43 3.12 -3.79 10.27
N VAL A 44 4.35 -3.26 10.31
CA VAL A 44 5.29 -3.27 9.17
C VAL A 44 5.52 -4.69 8.63
N GLN A 45 5.76 -5.66 9.50
CA GLN A 45 5.98 -7.06 9.07
C GLN A 45 4.71 -7.68 8.48
N ASN A 46 3.53 -7.34 9.02
CA ASN A 46 2.26 -7.81 8.48
C ASN A 46 2.01 -7.20 7.10
N LEU A 47 2.27 -5.91 6.92
CA LEU A 47 2.14 -5.24 5.64
C LEU A 47 3.04 -5.88 4.57
N ILE A 48 4.30 -6.18 4.91
CA ILE A 48 5.21 -6.87 3.98
C ILE A 48 4.64 -8.23 3.55
N HIS A 49 4.18 -9.05 4.52
CA HIS A 49 3.60 -10.37 4.24
C HIS A 49 2.29 -10.30 3.46
N GLU A 50 1.44 -9.31 3.75
CA GLU A 50 0.18 -9.11 3.06
C GLU A 50 0.42 -8.68 1.61
N ILE A 51 1.36 -7.76 1.35
CA ILE A 51 1.72 -7.40 -0.03
C ILE A 51 2.27 -8.63 -0.78
N ASP A 52 3.16 -9.42 -0.17
CA ASP A 52 3.66 -10.67 -0.78
C ASP A 52 2.51 -11.65 -1.09
N SER A 53 1.58 -11.82 -0.15
CA SER A 53 0.43 -12.71 -0.29
C SER A 53 -0.55 -12.24 -1.35
N TYR A 54 -0.83 -10.93 -1.39
CA TYR A 54 -1.70 -10.31 -2.37
C TYR A 54 -1.16 -10.52 -3.78
N ARG A 55 0.14 -10.27 -3.98
CA ARG A 55 0.81 -10.49 -5.26
C ARG A 55 0.79 -11.95 -5.70
N HIS A 56 1.02 -12.87 -4.76
CA HIS A 56 1.01 -14.29 -5.10
C HIS A 56 -0.40 -14.78 -5.50
N GLN A 57 -1.44 -14.25 -4.86
CA GLN A 57 -2.83 -14.60 -5.19
C GLN A 57 -3.31 -13.96 -6.49
N HIS A 58 -2.82 -12.75 -6.79
CA HIS A 58 -3.17 -11.99 -7.98
C HIS A 58 -2.06 -11.98 -9.02
N ALA A 59 -1.31 -13.08 -9.16
CA ALA A 59 -0.16 -13.12 -10.06
C ALA A 59 -0.54 -12.82 -11.53
N ASP A 60 -1.75 -13.21 -11.94
CA ASP A 60 -2.27 -13.03 -13.30
C ASP A 60 -3.14 -11.78 -13.48
N ASP A 61 -3.64 -11.18 -12.38
CA ASP A 61 -4.63 -10.09 -12.41
C ASP A 61 -4.30 -8.94 -11.43
N LEU A 62 -3.05 -8.81 -10.99
CA LEU A 62 -2.60 -7.85 -9.97
C LEU A 62 -3.11 -6.43 -10.20
N ALA A 63 -2.94 -5.93 -11.42
CA ALA A 63 -3.42 -4.60 -11.78
C ALA A 63 -4.92 -4.52 -11.56
N PHE A 64 -5.70 -5.39 -12.21
CA PHE A 64 -7.17 -5.38 -12.11
C PHE A 64 -7.66 -5.50 -10.66
N ALA A 65 -7.08 -6.41 -9.87
CA ALA A 65 -7.46 -6.61 -8.48
C ALA A 65 -7.15 -5.36 -7.63
N PHE A 66 -5.97 -4.77 -7.82
CA PHE A 66 -5.52 -3.61 -7.07
C PHE A 66 -6.34 -2.37 -7.44
N GLU A 67 -6.61 -2.19 -8.73
CA GLU A 67 -7.49 -1.15 -9.26
C GLU A 67 -8.89 -1.25 -8.65
N HIS A 68 -9.50 -2.42 -8.71
CA HIS A 68 -10.85 -2.61 -8.18
C HIS A 68 -10.92 -2.44 -6.66
N THR A 69 -9.84 -2.74 -5.93
CA THR A 69 -9.84 -2.72 -4.46
C THR A 69 -9.45 -1.36 -3.89
N TYR A 70 -8.49 -0.67 -4.52
CA TYR A 70 -7.82 0.49 -3.93
C TYR A 70 -7.89 1.76 -4.78
N LEU A 71 -8.06 1.71 -6.11
CA LEU A 71 -8.01 2.94 -6.93
C LEU A 71 -9.12 3.95 -6.64
N THR A 72 -10.21 3.56 -5.98
CA THR A 72 -11.28 4.49 -5.60
C THR A 72 -10.84 5.49 -4.54
N GLU A 73 -9.88 5.11 -3.68
CA GLU A 73 -9.42 5.91 -2.55
C GLU A 73 -7.93 6.26 -2.63
N PHE A 74 -7.21 5.71 -3.61
CA PHE A 74 -5.77 5.83 -3.77
C PHE A 74 -5.39 5.96 -5.26
N SER A 75 -4.40 6.79 -5.61
CA SER A 75 -3.78 6.76 -6.94
C SER A 75 -2.27 6.85 -6.80
N PRO A 76 -1.47 5.94 -7.39
CA PRO A 76 -0.01 5.98 -7.32
C PRO A 76 0.64 7.05 -8.22
N GLU A 77 -0.12 7.61 -9.17
CA GLU A 77 0.38 8.56 -10.17
C GLU A 77 1.02 9.83 -9.60
N PRO A 78 0.53 10.47 -8.51
CA PRO A 78 1.16 11.64 -7.89
C PRO A 78 2.61 11.40 -7.44
N TRP A 79 2.98 10.13 -7.22
CA TRP A 79 4.34 9.73 -6.82
C TRP A 79 5.14 9.11 -7.97
N GLY A 80 4.61 9.11 -9.19
CA GLY A 80 5.31 8.63 -10.38
C GLY A 80 5.30 7.11 -10.57
N TYR A 81 4.40 6.40 -9.89
CA TYR A 81 4.30 4.94 -9.97
C TYR A 81 2.99 4.50 -10.64
N THR A 82 3.00 3.28 -11.19
CA THR A 82 1.80 2.58 -11.64
C THR A 82 1.27 1.67 -10.54
N VAL A 83 0.02 1.21 -10.67
CA VAL A 83 -0.55 0.20 -9.76
C VAL A 83 0.25 -1.11 -9.71
N THR A 84 1.02 -1.40 -10.75
CA THR A 84 1.89 -2.58 -10.82
C THR A 84 3.26 -2.34 -10.18
N SER A 85 3.85 -1.15 -10.32
CA SER A 85 5.18 -0.85 -9.77
C SER A 85 5.13 -0.35 -8.33
N PHE A 86 3.99 0.20 -7.90
CA PHE A 86 3.87 0.82 -6.58
C PHE A 86 4.03 -0.18 -5.43
N PRO A 87 3.42 -1.38 -5.44
CA PRO A 87 3.64 -2.37 -4.39
C PRO A 87 5.11 -2.79 -4.26
N ASP A 88 5.85 -2.88 -5.37
CA ASP A 88 7.28 -3.19 -5.36
C ASP A 88 8.08 -2.08 -4.65
N GLU A 89 7.78 -0.82 -4.94
CA GLU A 89 8.44 0.31 -4.28
C GLU A 89 8.13 0.36 -2.79
N ILE A 90 6.88 0.13 -2.40
CA ILE A 90 6.50 0.10 -0.98
C ILE A 90 7.23 -1.03 -0.25
N GLN A 91 7.31 -2.24 -0.82
CA GLN A 91 8.07 -3.33 -0.22
C GLN A 91 9.56 -3.01 -0.11
N ARG A 92 10.13 -2.36 -1.11
CA ARG A 92 11.53 -1.90 -1.10
C ARG A 92 11.74 -0.95 0.07
N LEU A 93 10.94 0.12 0.15
CA LEU A 93 11.01 1.12 1.21
C LEU A 93 10.79 0.51 2.60
N LEU A 94 9.84 -0.41 2.77
CA LEU A 94 9.58 -1.06 4.07
C LEU A 94 10.74 -1.92 4.58
N ARG A 95 11.63 -2.39 3.69
CA ARG A 95 12.76 -3.27 4.02
C ARG A 95 14.10 -2.52 4.19
N GLU A 96 14.13 -1.22 3.88
CA GLU A 96 15.24 -0.31 4.20
C GLU A 96 15.29 0.02 5.69
#